data_AF-A0A7Z3BJX3-F1
#
_entry.id   AF-A0A7Z3BJX3-F1
#
_cell.length_a   1.000
_cell.length_b   1.000
_cell.length_c   1.000
_cell.angle_alpha   90.00
_cell.angle_beta   90.00
_cell.angle_gamma   90.00
#
_symmetry.space_group_name_H-M   'P 1'
#
loop_
_entity.id
_entity.type
_entity.pdbx_description
1 polymer ?
#
loop_
_entity_poly.entity_id
_entity_poly.type
_entity_poly.pdbx_seq_one_letter_code
_entity_poly.pdbx_strand_id
1 'polypeptide(L)'
;MSWRATVFACLAGCLVSLPALGMKALDDDQLEEVSGAGLGFFIDGFSYDQAAATSKITGVKNSANQDVQVDITGAYIKGAGSQRGTLDTKAYLGTPMHPFTLGPIKYKAGLNIPANQEALQLMTPTWTDPINDTHKFGLWSYYQGCLYGDAGCTNPAQATTRINSELSALKTQRDTLLTTYSNNMVSLKSGIDADMAVVNQRETQVDAAQAVQKTNYNAMNTRYTSAPAQVCGLWCVDRPALGTKYDCGILAACNNNTAVKNYNASVDTYNTSTSDLTAAQQNLSAAWSVSRNGVTLSQRASDYDKFVQLCGAQGGSATTCVSGTITRTEKNVSTVQLVAGAMQTSSGTRIQGLDIGIATKFTLPSTAYNSNGSAGATTTRTDFFSIALENFTLNGSYLNLWGDAAGLKASMSLQMYADKLIIAGCENCADSNKVVAKNVYFDLNLGDANYQPATLSVASNGDLVLSAPGVTWANHEAFYQNVQKSNISIGNLNISGTDVGSQAIRGLRIDYLNVRTVNLPR
;
A
#
# COMPACT_ATOMS: atom_id res chain seq x y z
N MET A 1 76.98 0.37 -19.50
CA MET A 1 76.43 1.48 -18.68
C MET A 1 75.28 0.95 -17.83
N SER A 2 75.47 0.98 -16.50
CA SER A 2 74.48 1.09 -15.42
C SER A 2 73.21 0.22 -15.40
N TRP A 3 73.31 -0.81 -14.58
CA TRP A 3 72.30 -1.57 -13.82
C TRP A 3 71.31 -0.67 -13.04
N ARG A 4 70.27 -0.09 -13.69
CA ARG A 4 69.23 0.71 -12.99
C ARG A 4 67.80 0.64 -13.56
N ALA A 5 67.44 -0.36 -14.37
CA ALA A 5 66.13 -0.41 -15.03
C ALA A 5 65.09 -1.39 -14.45
N THR A 6 65.37 -2.06 -13.31
CA THR A 6 64.55 -3.23 -12.87
C THR A 6 63.82 -3.05 -11.53
N VAL A 7 63.63 -1.83 -11.01
CA VAL A 7 63.04 -1.64 -9.66
C VAL A 7 61.75 -0.82 -9.63
N PHE A 8 61.38 -0.11 -10.71
CA PHE A 8 60.21 0.79 -10.69
C PHE A 8 58.88 0.20 -11.16
N ALA A 9 58.82 -1.08 -11.60
CA ALA A 9 57.60 -1.70 -12.12
C ALA A 9 56.85 -2.63 -11.14
N CYS A 10 57.37 -2.85 -9.92
CA CYS A 10 56.72 -3.73 -8.92
C CYS A 10 55.94 -2.99 -7.82
N LEU A 11 55.80 -1.66 -7.88
CA LEU A 11 55.20 -0.85 -6.79
C LEU A 11 53.79 -0.31 -7.08
N ALA A 12 53.20 -0.61 -8.24
CA ALA A 12 51.83 -0.21 -8.59
C ALA A 12 50.76 -1.31 -8.37
N GLY A 13 51.15 -2.44 -7.78
CA GLY A 13 50.29 -3.60 -7.52
C GLY A 13 49.94 -3.84 -6.05
N CYS A 14 50.29 -2.91 -5.15
CA CYS A 14 49.80 -2.95 -3.77
C CYS A 14 48.32 -2.58 -3.76
N LEU A 15 47.49 -3.60 -3.96
CA LEU A 15 46.21 -3.76 -3.27
C LEU A 15 46.29 -3.02 -1.93
N VAL A 16 45.49 -1.98 -1.79
CA VAL A 16 45.15 -1.40 -0.50
C VAL A 16 44.29 -2.45 0.19
N SER A 17 44.93 -3.47 0.75
CA SER A 17 44.34 -4.26 1.82
C SER A 17 44.18 -3.31 2.99
N LEU A 18 43.01 -2.67 3.06
CA LEU A 18 42.51 -2.14 4.33
C LEU A 18 42.71 -3.28 5.34
N PRO A 19 43.39 -3.04 6.48
CA PRO A 19 43.48 -4.07 7.49
C PRO A 19 42.06 -4.46 7.84
N ALA A 20 41.71 -5.72 7.57
CA ALA A 20 40.54 -6.32 8.17
C ALA A 20 40.70 -6.07 9.68
N LEU A 21 39.85 -5.21 10.23
CA LEU A 21 39.64 -5.14 11.67
C LEU A 21 39.02 -6.50 12.03
N GLY A 22 39.89 -7.50 12.14
CA GLY A 22 39.53 -8.86 12.45
C GLY A 22 38.89 -8.89 13.82
N MET A 23 37.79 -9.64 13.94
CA MET A 23 37.23 -9.98 15.23
C MET A 23 38.34 -10.58 16.09
N LYS A 24 38.65 -9.93 17.21
CA LYS A 24 39.58 -10.49 18.20
C LYS A 24 38.77 -11.44 19.08
N ALA A 25 39.23 -12.68 19.23
CA ALA A 25 38.66 -13.58 20.22
C ALA A 25 38.83 -12.94 21.61
N LEU A 26 37.73 -12.89 22.37
CA LEU A 26 37.73 -12.54 23.78
C LEU A 26 38.16 -13.79 24.57
N ASP A 27 38.92 -13.60 25.64
CA ASP A 27 39.19 -14.66 26.61
C ASP A 27 38.01 -14.82 27.60
N ASP A 28 38.04 -15.89 28.40
CA ASP A 28 36.94 -16.23 29.30
C ASP A 28 36.68 -15.15 30.37
N ASP A 29 37.72 -14.45 30.83
CA ASP A 29 37.61 -13.35 31.81
C ASP A 29 36.89 -12.14 31.18
N GLN A 30 37.16 -11.84 29.91
CA GLN A 30 36.45 -10.82 29.15
C GLN A 30 35.01 -11.21 28.81
N LEU A 31 34.74 -12.50 28.58
CA LEU A 31 33.38 -13.00 28.36
C LEU A 31 32.54 -12.95 29.65
N GLU A 32 33.16 -13.11 30.83
CA GLU A 32 32.50 -12.96 32.13
C GLU A 32 32.08 -11.50 32.41
N GLU A 33 32.85 -10.51 31.93
CA GLU A 33 32.55 -9.08 32.11
C GLU A 33 31.41 -8.57 31.20
N VAL A 34 31.15 -9.22 30.07
CA VAL A 34 30.11 -8.81 29.11
C VAL A 34 28.74 -9.36 29.54
N SER A 35 28.09 -8.69 30.49
CA SER A 35 26.72 -8.98 30.89
C SER A 35 25.72 -7.94 30.33
N GLY A 36 24.75 -8.41 29.53
CA GLY A 36 23.54 -7.64 29.19
C GLY A 36 23.61 -6.62 28.05
N ALA A 37 24.69 -6.56 27.27
CA ALA A 37 24.87 -5.56 26.19
C ALA A 37 24.24 -5.93 24.82
N GLY A 38 23.72 -7.16 24.67
CA GLY A 38 23.24 -7.70 23.39
C GLY A 38 24.35 -8.31 22.52
N LEU A 39 23.98 -8.81 21.34
CA LEU A 39 24.85 -9.44 20.35
C LEU A 39 24.91 -8.58 19.08
N GLY A 40 26.12 -8.25 18.63
CA GLY A 40 26.37 -7.68 17.31
C GLY A 40 26.90 -8.75 16.36
N PHE A 41 26.37 -8.82 15.13
CA PHE A 41 26.88 -9.72 14.10
C PHE A 41 26.84 -9.08 12.70
N PHE A 42 27.67 -9.55 11.79
CA PHE A 42 27.67 -9.14 10.39
C PHE A 42 28.04 -10.35 9.52
N ILE A 43 27.71 -10.28 8.23
CA ILE A 43 28.00 -11.35 7.29
C ILE A 43 29.19 -10.92 6.44
N ASP A 44 30.25 -11.73 6.47
CA ASP A 44 31.50 -11.49 5.77
C ASP A 44 31.77 -12.60 4.76
N GLY A 45 31.86 -12.25 3.48
CA GLY A 45 32.23 -13.19 2.42
C GLY A 45 31.21 -14.29 2.11
N PHE A 46 29.92 -14.09 2.40
CA PHE A 46 28.88 -15.10 2.18
C PHE A 46 28.57 -15.29 0.69
N SER A 47 28.27 -16.53 0.30
CA SER A 47 27.75 -16.81 -1.04
C SER A 47 27.04 -18.14 -1.01
N TYR A 48 25.85 -18.17 -1.57
CA TYR A 48 25.07 -19.37 -1.83
C TYR A 48 24.78 -19.45 -3.33
N ASP A 49 25.01 -20.63 -3.88
CA ASP A 49 24.63 -20.99 -5.24
C ASP A 49 24.20 -22.45 -5.24
N GLN A 50 23.01 -22.72 -5.77
CA GLN A 50 22.54 -24.08 -6.01
C GLN A 50 23.49 -24.85 -6.94
N ALA A 51 24.21 -24.17 -7.85
CA ALA A 51 25.14 -24.75 -8.81
C ALA A 51 24.51 -25.96 -9.54
N ALA A 52 25.16 -27.14 -9.50
CA ALA A 52 24.69 -28.37 -10.13
C ALA A 52 23.69 -29.20 -9.29
N ALA A 53 23.30 -28.73 -8.10
CA ALA A 53 22.36 -29.45 -7.25
C ALA A 53 20.97 -29.49 -7.91
N THR A 54 20.29 -30.64 -7.86
CA THR A 54 18.92 -30.76 -8.36
C THR A 54 17.94 -30.57 -7.21
N SER A 55 17.12 -29.52 -7.31
CA SER A 55 16.08 -29.21 -6.31
C SER A 55 14.73 -29.26 -7.00
N LYS A 56 13.78 -30.00 -6.43
CA LYS A 56 12.42 -30.15 -6.96
C LYS A 56 11.39 -29.80 -5.89
N ILE A 57 10.33 -29.09 -6.30
CA ILE A 57 9.14 -28.91 -5.47
C ILE A 57 8.15 -30.00 -5.87
N THR A 58 7.69 -30.75 -4.88
CA THR A 58 6.71 -31.85 -5.04
C THR A 58 5.42 -31.54 -4.29
N GLY A 59 4.35 -32.29 -4.55
CA GLY A 59 3.05 -32.10 -3.88
C GLY A 59 2.15 -31.03 -4.50
N VAL A 60 2.60 -30.37 -5.57
CA VAL A 60 1.73 -29.53 -6.41
C VAL A 60 0.93 -30.43 -7.34
N LYS A 61 -0.39 -30.31 -7.34
CA LYS A 61 -1.28 -31.12 -8.17
C LYS A 61 -2.11 -30.27 -9.12
N ASN A 62 -2.37 -30.79 -10.31
CA ASN A 62 -3.30 -30.18 -11.27
C ASN A 62 -4.76 -30.46 -10.90
N SER A 63 -5.71 -29.91 -11.66
CA SER A 63 -7.15 -30.12 -11.46
C SER A 63 -7.60 -31.59 -11.63
N ALA A 64 -6.79 -32.43 -12.27
CA ALA A 64 -6.98 -33.87 -12.38
C ALA A 64 -6.27 -34.66 -11.26
N ASN A 65 -5.79 -34.00 -10.21
CA ASN A 65 -5.07 -34.58 -9.06
C ASN A 65 -3.76 -35.29 -9.43
N GLN A 66 -3.15 -34.92 -10.55
CA GLN A 66 -1.84 -35.42 -11.00
C GLN A 66 -0.74 -34.47 -10.55
N ASP A 67 0.43 -35.02 -10.25
CA ASP A 67 1.58 -34.23 -9.80
C ASP A 67 2.11 -33.32 -10.92
N VAL A 68 2.36 -32.07 -10.58
CA VAL A 68 3.06 -31.08 -11.42
C VAL A 68 4.51 -31.05 -10.98
N GLN A 69 5.42 -31.40 -11.87
CA GLN A 69 6.84 -31.32 -11.59
C GLN A 69 7.31 -29.87 -11.72
N VAL A 70 7.90 -29.35 -10.63
CA VAL A 70 8.53 -28.03 -10.59
C VAL A 70 9.99 -28.21 -10.25
N ASP A 71 10.87 -27.97 -11.21
CA ASP A 71 12.30 -28.03 -11.05
C ASP A 71 12.84 -26.63 -10.74
N ILE A 72 13.62 -26.48 -9.67
CA ILE A 72 14.38 -25.26 -9.41
C ILE A 72 15.67 -25.37 -10.23
N THR A 73 15.80 -24.54 -11.25
CA THR A 73 16.92 -24.57 -12.21
C THR A 73 18.04 -23.60 -11.86
N GLY A 74 17.81 -22.72 -10.88
CA GLY A 74 18.84 -21.89 -10.29
C GLY A 74 18.32 -21.20 -9.05
N ALA A 75 19.13 -21.13 -8.00
CA ALA A 75 18.85 -20.37 -6.81
C ALA A 75 20.17 -19.85 -6.24
N TYR A 76 20.25 -18.55 -5.96
CA TYR A 76 21.49 -17.95 -5.49
C TYR A 76 21.23 -16.79 -4.52
N ILE A 77 22.19 -16.58 -3.63
CA ILE A 77 22.35 -15.37 -2.81
C ILE A 77 23.82 -15.00 -2.89
N LYS A 78 24.13 -13.94 -3.63
CA LYS A 78 25.49 -13.48 -3.91
C LYS A 78 25.60 -11.98 -3.66
N GLY A 79 26.83 -11.43 -3.71
CA GLY A 79 27.03 -9.99 -3.60
C GLY A 79 26.55 -9.24 -4.84
N ALA A 80 26.23 -7.96 -4.68
CA ALA A 80 25.83 -7.10 -5.78
C ALA A 80 26.82 -7.12 -6.95
N GLY A 81 26.30 -7.18 -8.17
CA GLY A 81 27.11 -7.30 -9.37
C GLY A 81 27.46 -8.75 -9.73
N SER A 82 26.80 -9.74 -9.13
CA SER A 82 26.90 -11.16 -9.49
C SER A 82 26.38 -11.47 -10.90
N GLN A 83 25.80 -10.49 -11.60
CA GLN A 83 25.16 -10.67 -12.91
C GLN A 83 24.15 -11.82 -12.89
N ARG A 84 23.21 -11.74 -11.94
CA ARG A 84 22.14 -12.72 -11.72
C ARG A 84 22.65 -14.12 -11.42
N GLY A 85 23.64 -14.20 -10.53
CA GLY A 85 24.23 -15.46 -10.10
C GLY A 85 25.35 -15.98 -11.01
N THR A 86 25.59 -15.38 -12.19
CA THR A 86 26.62 -15.84 -13.13
C THR A 86 28.05 -15.71 -12.59
N LEU A 87 28.32 -14.64 -11.82
CA LEU A 87 29.60 -14.37 -11.17
C LEU A 87 29.54 -14.74 -9.69
N ASP A 88 30.62 -15.34 -9.18
CA ASP A 88 30.78 -15.73 -7.77
C ASP A 88 31.16 -14.54 -6.87
N THR A 89 30.39 -13.47 -6.97
CA THR A 89 30.56 -12.29 -6.13
C THR A 89 30.18 -12.63 -4.68
N LYS A 90 31.08 -12.40 -3.74
CA LYS A 90 30.81 -12.58 -2.31
C LYS A 90 29.97 -11.43 -1.76
N ALA A 91 29.01 -11.77 -0.91
CA ALA A 91 28.14 -10.85 -0.22
C ALA A 91 28.72 -10.44 1.13
N TYR A 92 28.56 -9.15 1.44
CA TYR A 92 28.93 -8.56 2.72
C TYR A 92 27.71 -7.80 3.23
N LEU A 93 27.24 -8.12 4.44
CA LEU A 93 26.08 -7.44 5.04
C LEU A 93 26.45 -6.92 6.42
N GLY A 94 26.33 -5.60 6.58
CA GLY A 94 26.85 -4.92 7.76
C GLY A 94 28.38 -4.92 7.79
N THR A 95 28.93 -4.30 8.84
CA THR A 95 30.36 -4.25 9.12
C THR A 95 30.55 -4.25 10.64
N PRO A 96 31.78 -4.39 11.16
CA PRO A 96 32.03 -4.20 12.59
C PRO A 96 31.54 -2.85 13.13
N MET A 97 31.55 -1.79 12.30
CA MET A 97 31.05 -0.45 12.67
C MET A 97 29.53 -0.29 12.46
N HIS A 98 28.93 -1.14 11.65
CA HIS A 98 27.50 -1.14 11.32
C HIS A 98 26.96 -2.58 11.38
N PRO A 99 26.94 -3.23 12.56
CA PRO A 99 26.49 -4.62 12.68
C PRO A 99 24.96 -4.70 12.72
N PHE A 100 24.43 -5.91 12.48
CA PHE A 100 23.12 -6.29 13.01
C PHE A 100 23.22 -6.39 14.52
N THR A 101 22.20 -5.92 15.24
CA THR A 101 22.18 -5.99 16.70
C THR A 101 20.96 -6.76 17.18
N LEU A 102 21.15 -7.59 18.20
CA LEU A 102 20.09 -8.28 18.93
C LEU A 102 20.30 -8.03 20.42
N GLY A 103 19.41 -7.29 21.07
CA GLY A 103 19.58 -7.01 22.49
C GLY A 103 18.45 -6.23 23.14
N PRO A 104 18.48 -6.10 24.47
CA PRO A 104 17.50 -5.29 25.19
C PRO A 104 17.72 -3.81 24.87
N ILE A 105 16.62 -3.09 24.66
CA ILE A 105 16.60 -1.63 24.52
C ILE A 105 15.63 -1.03 25.51
N LYS A 106 15.99 0.14 26.06
CA LYS A 106 15.11 0.91 26.95
C LYS A 106 14.32 1.94 26.16
N TYR A 107 13.14 2.30 26.67
CA TYR A 107 12.38 3.42 26.14
C TYR A 107 13.25 4.68 26.00
N LYS A 108 13.21 5.27 24.81
CA LYS A 108 13.73 6.60 24.50
C LYS A 108 12.71 7.29 23.61
N ALA A 109 12.46 8.58 23.87
CA ALA A 109 11.57 9.37 23.03
C ALA A 109 11.93 9.23 21.54
N GLY A 110 10.93 8.92 20.71
CA GLY A 110 11.10 8.66 19.27
C GLY A 110 11.27 7.19 18.89
N LEU A 111 11.47 6.27 19.85
CA LEU A 111 11.43 4.84 19.58
C LEU A 111 10.00 4.30 19.67
N ASN A 112 9.69 3.32 18.82
CA ASN A 112 8.39 2.67 18.77
C ASN A 112 8.29 1.52 19.80
N ILE A 113 8.50 1.86 21.07
CA ILE A 113 8.37 0.97 22.23
C ILE A 113 7.61 1.70 23.35
N PRO A 114 6.86 1.01 24.22
CA PRO A 114 6.05 1.68 25.23
C PRO A 114 6.92 2.44 26.25
N ALA A 115 6.40 3.54 26.77
CA ALA A 115 7.06 4.29 27.83
C ALA A 115 7.28 3.40 29.07
N ASN A 116 8.46 3.54 29.69
CA ASN A 116 8.87 2.78 30.88
C ASN A 116 8.97 1.25 30.67
N GLN A 117 9.01 0.78 29.43
CA GLN A 117 9.27 -0.62 29.12
C GLN A 117 10.63 -0.82 28.47
N GLU A 118 11.09 -2.07 28.52
CA GLU A 118 12.23 -2.57 27.76
C GLU A 118 11.71 -3.54 26.69
N ALA A 119 12.36 -3.55 25.54
CA ALA A 119 12.05 -4.47 24.45
C ALA A 119 13.31 -5.21 24.02
N LEU A 120 13.15 -6.46 23.59
CA LEU A 120 14.17 -7.15 22.80
C LEU A 120 14.10 -6.62 21.37
N GLN A 121 15.17 -6.00 20.89
CA GLN A 121 15.24 -5.48 19.53
C GLN A 121 16.20 -6.31 18.69
N LEU A 122 15.72 -6.74 17.51
CA LEU A 122 16.57 -7.09 16.37
C LEU A 122 16.63 -5.86 15.46
N MET A 123 17.81 -5.29 15.26
CA MET A 123 18.02 -4.14 14.39
C MET A 123 19.02 -4.49 13.28
N THR A 124 18.73 -4.01 12.08
CA THR A 124 19.65 -4.09 10.96
C THR A 124 20.65 -2.93 11.01
N PRO A 125 21.79 -3.04 10.31
CA PRO A 125 22.77 -1.97 10.23
C PRO A 125 22.16 -0.59 9.94
N THR A 126 22.72 0.46 10.56
CA THR A 126 22.28 1.86 10.36
C THR A 126 23.43 2.73 9.92
N TRP A 127 23.13 3.72 9.07
CA TRP A 127 24.09 4.70 8.58
C TRP A 127 23.57 6.11 8.83
N THR A 128 24.48 7.01 9.15
CA THR A 128 24.16 8.43 9.34
C THR A 128 24.27 9.22 8.05
N ASP A 129 25.05 8.74 7.08
CA ASP A 129 25.15 9.35 5.77
C ASP A 129 23.87 9.15 4.94
N PRO A 130 23.45 10.14 4.16
CA PRO A 130 22.18 10.10 3.45
C PRO A 130 22.15 9.12 2.26
N ILE A 131 23.30 8.67 1.76
CA ILE A 131 23.37 7.76 0.60
C ILE A 131 23.09 6.32 1.04
N ASN A 132 23.54 5.93 2.23
CA ASN A 132 23.35 4.59 2.80
C ASN A 132 22.13 4.48 3.72
N ASP A 133 21.53 5.61 4.12
CA ASP A 133 20.21 5.66 4.72
C ASP A 133 19.15 5.24 3.68
N THR A 134 18.58 4.05 3.88
CA THR A 134 17.64 3.45 2.92
C THR A 134 16.35 4.25 2.77
N HIS A 135 15.89 4.96 3.82
CA HIS A 135 14.72 5.82 3.71
C HIS A 135 15.00 7.03 2.82
N LYS A 136 16.08 7.74 3.09
CA LYS A 136 16.45 8.94 2.34
C LYS A 136 16.78 8.59 0.89
N PHE A 137 17.58 7.56 0.68
CA PHE A 137 17.97 7.11 -0.66
C PHE A 137 16.77 6.53 -1.44
N GLY A 138 15.89 5.78 -0.80
CA GLY A 138 14.66 5.26 -1.40
C GLY A 138 13.74 6.38 -1.92
N LEU A 139 13.61 7.46 -1.14
CA LEU A 139 12.86 8.65 -1.57
C LEU A 139 13.54 9.36 -2.75
N TRP A 140 14.86 9.58 -2.67
CA TRP A 140 15.63 10.22 -3.74
C TRP A 140 15.59 9.42 -5.04
N SER A 141 15.80 8.11 -4.98
CA SER A 141 15.83 7.21 -6.14
C SER A 141 14.47 7.09 -6.84
N TYR A 142 13.36 7.17 -6.09
CA TYR A 142 12.03 7.32 -6.66
C TYR A 142 11.94 8.58 -7.53
N TYR A 143 12.38 9.73 -7.01
CA TYR A 143 12.35 10.98 -7.76
C TYR A 143 13.39 11.03 -8.87
N GLN A 144 14.51 10.32 -8.77
CA GLN A 144 15.47 10.20 -9.86
C GLN A 144 14.79 9.59 -11.11
N GLY A 145 13.88 8.63 -10.90
CA GLY A 145 13.04 8.04 -11.94
C GLY A 145 13.79 7.13 -12.93
N CYS A 146 15.08 6.91 -12.71
CA CYS A 146 15.94 5.98 -13.41
C CYS A 146 16.99 5.47 -12.42
N LEU A 147 17.60 4.31 -12.71
CA LEU A 147 18.65 3.77 -11.85
C LEU A 147 19.94 4.57 -12.06
N TYR A 148 20.47 5.13 -10.99
CA TYR A 148 21.65 5.98 -11.07
C TYR A 148 22.87 5.19 -11.57
N GLY A 149 23.60 5.77 -12.52
CA GLY A 149 24.71 5.11 -13.21
C GLY A 149 24.32 4.42 -14.52
N ASP A 150 23.03 4.20 -14.78
CA ASP A 150 22.58 3.78 -16.12
C ASP A 150 22.87 4.89 -17.15
N ALA A 151 22.95 4.50 -18.43
CA ALA A 151 23.10 5.43 -19.54
C ALA A 151 22.02 6.53 -19.48
N GLY A 152 22.45 7.80 -19.44
CA GLY A 152 21.55 8.95 -19.31
C GLY A 152 21.02 9.23 -17.89
N CYS A 153 21.41 8.44 -16.89
CA CYS A 153 20.97 8.58 -15.49
C CYS A 153 22.15 8.87 -14.54
N THR A 154 22.95 9.89 -14.85
CA THR A 154 24.17 10.24 -14.09
C THR A 154 24.08 11.56 -13.35
N ASN A 155 23.00 12.32 -13.52
CA ASN A 155 22.80 13.60 -12.84
C ASN A 155 21.91 13.42 -11.60
N PRO A 156 22.44 13.49 -10.37
CA PRO A 156 21.65 13.29 -9.16
C PRO A 156 20.73 14.49 -8.83
N ALA A 157 20.93 15.65 -9.47
CA ALA A 157 20.05 16.81 -9.30
C ALA A 157 18.70 16.64 -10.01
N GLN A 158 18.56 15.65 -10.90
CA GLN A 158 17.29 15.38 -11.59
C GLN A 158 16.16 15.07 -10.61
N ALA A 159 16.45 14.30 -9.55
CA ALA A 159 15.50 14.04 -8.48
C ALA A 159 15.00 15.34 -7.84
N THR A 160 15.91 16.27 -7.52
CA THR A 160 15.61 17.59 -6.95
C THR A 160 14.74 18.42 -7.89
N THR A 161 15.01 18.42 -9.20
CA THR A 161 14.19 19.14 -10.18
C THR A 161 12.77 18.60 -10.22
N ARG A 162 12.59 17.27 -10.25
CA ARG A 162 11.28 16.62 -10.33
C ARG A 162 10.43 16.89 -9.09
N ILE A 163 10.98 16.74 -7.88
CA ILE A 163 10.22 17.00 -6.66
C ILE A 163 9.87 18.50 -6.50
N ASN A 164 10.74 19.42 -6.92
CA ASN A 164 10.41 20.84 -6.92
C ASN A 164 9.31 21.20 -7.92
N SER A 165 9.27 20.53 -9.08
CA SER A 165 8.16 20.67 -10.03
C SER A 165 6.84 20.17 -9.42
N GLU A 166 6.84 19.01 -8.76
CA GLU A 166 5.66 18.50 -8.04
C GLU A 166 5.19 19.48 -6.96
N LEU A 167 6.11 19.98 -6.13
CA LEU A 167 5.80 20.95 -5.08
C LEU A 167 5.21 22.23 -5.67
N SER A 168 5.74 22.71 -6.79
CA SER A 168 5.23 23.91 -7.47
C SER A 168 3.81 23.69 -7.97
N ALA A 169 3.53 22.55 -8.60
CA ALA A 169 2.17 22.20 -9.06
C ALA A 169 1.17 22.12 -7.90
N LEU A 170 1.56 21.53 -6.76
CA LEU A 170 0.74 21.48 -5.55
C LEU A 170 0.44 22.90 -5.01
N LYS A 171 1.46 23.76 -4.97
CA LYS A 171 1.29 25.17 -4.56
C LYS A 171 0.36 25.93 -5.51
N THR A 172 0.50 25.73 -6.83
CA THR A 172 -0.42 26.31 -7.81
C THR A 172 -1.86 25.86 -7.58
N GLN A 173 -2.11 24.56 -7.33
CA GLN A 173 -3.47 24.07 -7.03
C GLN A 173 -4.06 24.76 -5.80
N ARG A 174 -3.28 24.88 -4.72
CA ARG A 174 -3.70 25.63 -3.52
C ARG A 174 -3.99 27.09 -3.86
N ASP A 175 -3.11 27.76 -4.59
CA ASP A 175 -3.23 29.18 -4.90
C ASP A 175 -4.45 29.47 -5.80
N THR A 176 -4.77 28.55 -6.72
CA THR A 176 -6.02 28.60 -7.49
C THR A 176 -7.24 28.52 -6.57
N LEU A 177 -7.29 27.56 -5.65
CA LEU A 177 -8.39 27.44 -4.68
C LEU A 177 -8.52 28.69 -3.81
N LEU A 178 -7.41 29.19 -3.27
CA LEU A 178 -7.39 30.42 -2.49
C LEU A 178 -7.96 31.59 -3.31
N THR A 179 -7.50 31.76 -4.55
CA THR A 179 -7.96 32.85 -5.44
C THR A 179 -9.45 32.74 -5.75
N THR A 180 -9.96 31.55 -6.05
CA THR A 180 -11.39 31.30 -6.34
C THR A 180 -12.31 31.80 -5.22
N TYR A 181 -11.84 31.73 -3.97
CA TYR A 181 -12.64 32.10 -2.80
C TYR A 181 -12.07 33.32 -2.07
N SER A 182 -11.45 34.25 -2.80
CA SER A 182 -10.95 35.54 -2.30
C SER A 182 -10.02 35.41 -1.09
N ASN A 183 -9.20 34.36 -1.10
CA ASN A 183 -8.29 33.94 -0.05
C ASN A 183 -8.98 33.66 1.31
N ASN A 184 -10.30 33.53 1.40
CA ASN A 184 -11.00 33.42 2.68
C ASN A 184 -11.66 32.04 2.88
N MET A 185 -10.83 31.06 3.25
CA MET A 185 -11.30 29.69 3.52
C MET A 185 -12.22 29.59 4.75
N VAL A 186 -12.15 30.53 5.69
CA VAL A 186 -13.03 30.54 6.88
C VAL A 186 -14.45 30.89 6.48
N SER A 187 -14.61 31.96 5.70
CA SER A 187 -15.91 32.34 5.17
C SER A 187 -16.47 31.27 4.24
N LEU A 188 -15.61 30.62 3.45
CA LEU A 188 -16.02 29.45 2.66
C LEU A 188 -16.58 28.34 3.55
N LYS A 189 -15.84 27.92 4.59
CA LYS A 189 -16.27 26.86 5.51
C LYS A 189 -17.56 27.22 6.23
N SER A 190 -17.64 28.42 6.79
CA SER A 190 -18.85 28.91 7.47
C SER A 190 -20.07 28.94 6.51
N GLY A 191 -19.86 29.37 5.26
CA GLY A 191 -20.91 29.35 4.24
C GLY A 191 -21.32 27.93 3.82
N ILE A 192 -20.37 26.99 3.75
CA ILE A 192 -20.67 25.57 3.53
C ILE A 192 -21.49 25.04 4.70
N ASP A 193 -21.07 25.27 5.93
CA ASP A 193 -21.74 24.77 7.14
C ASP A 193 -23.19 25.27 7.25
N ALA A 194 -23.41 26.56 6.93
CA ALA A 194 -24.75 27.14 6.90
C ALA A 194 -25.65 26.49 5.83
N ASP A 195 -25.14 26.26 4.63
CA ASP A 195 -25.92 25.62 3.56
C ASP A 195 -26.11 24.11 3.82
N MET A 196 -25.13 23.45 4.45
CA MET A 196 -25.21 22.05 4.85
C MET A 196 -26.27 21.80 5.93
N ALA A 197 -26.56 22.78 6.80
CA ALA A 197 -27.68 22.67 7.73
C ALA A 197 -29.02 22.49 6.99
N VAL A 198 -29.20 23.16 5.84
CA VAL A 198 -30.38 23.00 4.99
C VAL A 198 -30.38 21.62 4.33
N VAL A 199 -29.24 21.17 3.81
CA VAL A 199 -29.10 19.82 3.25
C VAL A 199 -29.51 18.76 4.27
N ASN A 200 -28.93 18.78 5.47
CA ASN A 200 -29.24 17.80 6.52
C ASN A 200 -30.74 17.81 6.90
N GLN A 201 -31.37 19.00 6.89
CA GLN A 201 -32.80 19.12 7.08
C GLN A 201 -33.60 18.47 5.93
N ARG A 202 -33.18 18.66 4.67
CA ARG A 202 -33.84 18.04 3.51
C ARG A 202 -33.63 16.53 3.45
N GLU A 203 -32.47 16.03 3.88
CA GLU A 203 -32.22 14.58 4.04
C GLU A 203 -33.22 13.96 5.03
N THR A 204 -33.41 14.59 6.19
CA THR A 204 -34.40 14.14 7.18
C THR A 204 -35.82 14.11 6.60
N GLN A 205 -36.17 15.07 5.72
CA GLN A 205 -37.47 15.11 5.04
C GLN A 205 -37.62 13.99 4.01
N VAL A 206 -36.56 13.67 3.27
CA VAL A 206 -36.53 12.53 2.34
C VAL A 206 -36.71 11.23 3.10
N ASP A 207 -35.99 11.04 4.20
CA ASP A 207 -36.10 9.83 5.03
C ASP A 207 -37.53 9.66 5.59
N ALA A 208 -38.13 10.74 6.08
CA ALA A 208 -39.51 10.74 6.55
C ALA A 208 -40.52 10.42 5.42
N ALA A 209 -40.39 11.05 4.26
CA ALA A 209 -41.25 10.78 3.10
C ALA A 209 -41.10 9.34 2.60
N GLN A 210 -39.87 8.80 2.62
CA GLN A 210 -39.60 7.42 2.24
C GLN A 210 -40.24 6.42 3.21
N ALA A 211 -40.20 6.70 4.52
CA ALA A 211 -40.88 5.87 5.53
C ALA A 211 -42.41 5.85 5.34
N VAL A 212 -43.01 7.02 5.05
CA VAL A 212 -44.46 7.13 4.75
C VAL A 212 -44.82 6.39 3.48
N GLN A 213 -44.07 6.59 2.39
CA GLN A 213 -44.29 5.92 1.10
C GLN A 213 -44.21 4.40 1.25
N LYS A 214 -43.23 3.89 2.00
CA LYS A 214 -43.07 2.46 2.29
C LYS A 214 -44.26 1.90 3.07
N THR A 215 -44.74 2.65 4.07
CA THR A 215 -45.92 2.26 4.86
C THR A 215 -47.17 2.19 3.98
N ASN A 216 -47.38 3.19 3.12
CA ASN A 216 -48.51 3.25 2.20
C ASN A 216 -48.45 2.15 1.13
N TYR A 217 -47.26 1.83 0.63
CA TYR A 217 -47.04 0.69 -0.27
C TYR A 217 -47.47 -0.63 0.38
N ASN A 218 -47.04 -0.89 1.62
CA ASN A 218 -47.41 -2.09 2.36
C ASN A 218 -48.92 -2.19 2.61
N ALA A 219 -49.55 -1.06 2.95
CA ALA A 219 -51.00 -0.99 3.13
C ALA A 219 -51.76 -1.24 1.82
N MET A 220 -51.30 -0.65 0.71
CA MET A 220 -51.86 -0.88 -0.62
C MET A 220 -51.71 -2.34 -1.03
N ASN A 221 -50.53 -2.95 -0.83
CA ASN A 221 -50.28 -4.36 -1.13
C ASN A 221 -51.19 -5.30 -0.33
N THR A 222 -51.38 -5.03 0.96
CA THR A 222 -52.32 -5.79 1.81
C THR A 222 -53.77 -5.66 1.34
N ARG A 223 -54.19 -4.47 0.91
CA ARG A 223 -55.54 -4.23 0.39
C ARG A 223 -55.73 -4.83 -1.00
N TYR A 224 -54.67 -4.89 -1.81
CA TYR A 224 -54.67 -5.52 -3.12
C TYR A 224 -54.96 -7.02 -3.02
N THR A 225 -54.28 -7.72 -2.10
CA THR A 225 -54.49 -9.16 -1.87
C THR A 225 -55.89 -9.46 -1.33
N SER A 226 -56.45 -8.54 -0.53
CA SER A 226 -57.81 -8.64 0.04
C SER A 226 -58.92 -8.22 -0.93
N ALA A 227 -58.59 -7.51 -2.02
CA ALA A 227 -59.57 -7.11 -3.02
C ALA A 227 -59.96 -8.31 -3.92
N PRO A 228 -61.24 -8.44 -4.30
CA PRO A 228 -61.74 -9.58 -5.08
C PRO A 228 -61.05 -9.67 -6.44
N ALA A 229 -60.76 -10.89 -6.92
CA ALA A 229 -60.13 -11.09 -8.22
C ALA A 229 -60.98 -10.55 -9.39
N GLN A 230 -62.30 -10.51 -9.23
CA GLN A 230 -63.27 -9.99 -10.18
C GLN A 230 -64.51 -9.48 -9.44
N VAL A 231 -65.11 -8.39 -9.91
CA VAL A 231 -66.40 -7.87 -9.41
C VAL A 231 -67.40 -7.79 -10.55
N CYS A 232 -68.56 -8.40 -10.39
CA CYS A 232 -69.57 -8.54 -11.45
C CYS A 232 -70.89 -7.81 -11.11
N GLY A 233 -71.46 -7.16 -12.14
CA GLY A 233 -72.82 -6.64 -12.17
C GLY A 233 -73.50 -7.05 -13.48
N LEU A 234 -73.85 -6.09 -14.34
CA LEU A 234 -74.27 -6.35 -15.74
C LEU A 234 -73.11 -6.85 -16.63
N TRP A 235 -71.88 -6.48 -16.28
CA TRP A 235 -70.60 -7.01 -16.81
C TRP A 235 -69.58 -7.05 -15.65
N CYS A 236 -68.47 -7.76 -15.84
CA CYS A 236 -67.44 -7.97 -14.82
C CYS A 236 -66.21 -7.10 -15.03
N VAL A 237 -65.57 -6.68 -13.94
CA VAL A 237 -64.28 -5.98 -13.93
C VAL A 237 -63.27 -6.82 -13.16
N ASP A 238 -62.15 -7.13 -13.81
CA ASP A 238 -61.05 -7.88 -13.20
C ASP A 238 -60.17 -6.99 -12.33
N ARG A 239 -59.51 -7.59 -11.34
CA ARG A 239 -58.52 -6.89 -10.52
C ARG A 239 -57.38 -6.38 -11.41
N PRO A 240 -57.09 -5.07 -11.40
CA PRO A 240 -55.99 -4.49 -12.17
C PRO A 240 -54.63 -4.92 -11.63
N ALA A 241 -53.53 -4.52 -12.28
CA ALA A 241 -52.20 -4.71 -11.70
C ALA A 241 -52.05 -3.89 -10.40
N LEU A 242 -51.12 -4.33 -9.52
CA LEU A 242 -50.80 -3.61 -8.29
C LEU A 242 -50.36 -2.17 -8.61
N GLY A 243 -50.92 -1.19 -7.91
CA GLY A 243 -50.65 0.23 -8.12
C GLY A 243 -51.58 0.91 -9.14
N THR A 244 -52.47 0.15 -9.79
CA THR A 244 -53.55 0.69 -10.63
C THR A 244 -54.90 0.50 -9.95
N LYS A 245 -55.81 1.47 -10.12
CA LYS A 245 -57.17 1.42 -9.55
C LYS A 245 -58.10 0.53 -10.37
N TYR A 246 -59.12 -0.03 -9.72
CA TYR A 246 -60.27 -0.60 -10.43
C TYR A 246 -60.98 0.52 -11.18
N ASP A 247 -61.24 0.31 -12.48
CA ASP A 247 -62.11 1.16 -13.25
C ASP A 247 -63.57 0.73 -13.03
N CYS A 248 -64.22 1.34 -12.05
CA CYS A 248 -65.58 0.99 -11.68
C CYS A 248 -66.66 1.66 -12.57
N GLY A 249 -66.33 2.61 -13.44
CA GLY A 249 -67.31 3.35 -14.25
C GLY A 249 -68.62 3.68 -13.50
N ILE A 250 -69.77 3.38 -14.13
CA ILE A 250 -71.14 3.48 -13.55
C ILE A 250 -71.61 2.18 -12.84
N LEU A 251 -70.76 1.16 -12.68
CA LEU A 251 -71.14 -0.11 -12.05
C LEU A 251 -71.34 0.05 -10.54
N ALA A 252 -72.61 0.03 -10.09
CA ALA A 252 -72.95 0.05 -8.68
C ALA A 252 -72.31 -1.09 -7.87
N ALA A 253 -72.15 -2.29 -8.45
CA ALA A 253 -71.52 -3.43 -7.78
C ALA A 253 -70.04 -3.19 -7.43
N CYS A 254 -69.29 -2.54 -8.33
CA CYS A 254 -67.90 -2.13 -8.10
C CYS A 254 -67.83 -0.91 -7.17
N ASN A 255 -68.66 0.10 -7.45
CA ASN A 255 -68.75 1.34 -6.66
C ASN A 255 -69.37 1.16 -5.27
N ASN A 256 -69.88 -0.02 -4.90
CA ASN A 256 -70.37 -0.30 -3.53
C ASN A 256 -69.54 -1.37 -2.81
N ASN A 257 -68.57 -1.99 -3.48
CA ASN A 257 -67.70 -2.97 -2.85
C ASN A 257 -66.65 -2.27 -1.95
N THR A 258 -66.76 -2.48 -0.64
CA THR A 258 -65.89 -1.86 0.35
C THR A 258 -64.41 -2.21 0.16
N ALA A 259 -64.08 -3.45 -0.24
CA ALA A 259 -62.70 -3.85 -0.48
C ALA A 259 -62.09 -3.15 -1.70
N VAL A 260 -62.86 -2.99 -2.78
CA VAL A 260 -62.47 -2.22 -3.97
C VAL A 260 -62.25 -0.75 -3.64
N LYS A 261 -63.17 -0.12 -2.89
CA LYS A 261 -63.01 1.28 -2.44
C LYS A 261 -61.76 1.46 -1.60
N ASN A 262 -61.53 0.57 -0.63
CA ASN A 262 -60.38 0.64 0.27
C ASN A 262 -59.07 0.49 -0.51
N TYR A 263 -59.02 -0.40 -1.50
CA TYR A 263 -57.86 -0.53 -2.37
C TYR A 263 -57.65 0.72 -3.23
N ASN A 264 -58.67 1.20 -3.95
CA ASN A 264 -58.55 2.40 -4.79
C ASN A 264 -58.08 3.63 -3.98
N ALA A 265 -58.59 3.82 -2.75
CA ALA A 265 -58.14 4.87 -1.85
C ALA A 265 -56.69 4.68 -1.38
N SER A 266 -56.22 3.44 -1.20
CA SER A 266 -54.82 3.17 -0.86
C SER A 266 -53.86 3.41 -2.03
N VAL A 267 -54.32 3.19 -3.27
CA VAL A 267 -53.56 3.56 -4.48
C VAL A 267 -53.39 5.08 -4.55
N ASP A 268 -54.44 5.87 -4.28
CA ASP A 268 -54.32 7.33 -4.17
C ASP A 268 -53.31 7.75 -3.12
N THR A 269 -53.44 7.19 -1.92
CA THR A 269 -52.54 7.50 -0.80
C THR A 269 -51.07 7.17 -1.13
N TYR A 270 -50.83 6.03 -1.77
CA TYR A 270 -49.51 5.63 -2.24
C TYR A 270 -48.95 6.58 -3.30
N ASN A 271 -49.76 6.93 -4.30
CA ASN A 271 -49.36 7.84 -5.38
C ASN A 271 -49.04 9.24 -4.85
N THR A 272 -49.85 9.77 -3.92
CA THR A 272 -49.56 11.04 -3.23
C THR A 272 -48.23 10.95 -2.49
N SER A 273 -48.01 9.92 -1.66
CA SER A 273 -46.73 9.78 -0.95
C SER A 273 -45.52 9.57 -1.86
N THR A 274 -45.71 9.01 -3.06
CA THR A 274 -44.65 8.88 -4.09
C THR A 274 -44.32 10.24 -4.70
N SER A 275 -45.33 11.06 -4.97
CA SER A 275 -45.14 12.46 -5.40
C SER A 275 -44.43 13.27 -4.31
N ASP A 276 -44.81 13.10 -3.05
CA ASP A 276 -44.19 13.79 -1.91
C ASP A 276 -42.72 13.41 -1.74
N LEU A 277 -42.38 12.10 -1.87
CA LEU A 277 -40.99 11.63 -1.85
C LEU A 277 -40.19 12.22 -3.01
N THR A 278 -40.76 12.25 -4.21
CA THR A 278 -40.10 12.83 -5.40
C THR A 278 -39.82 14.32 -5.19
N ALA A 279 -40.80 15.07 -4.65
CA ALA A 279 -40.62 16.48 -4.32
C ALA A 279 -39.56 16.70 -3.22
N ALA A 280 -39.53 15.85 -2.19
CA ALA A 280 -38.51 15.90 -1.14
C ALA A 280 -37.10 15.67 -1.73
N GLN A 281 -36.94 14.69 -2.62
CA GLN A 281 -35.68 14.39 -3.30
C GLN A 281 -35.23 15.55 -4.22
N GLN A 282 -36.16 16.17 -4.95
CA GLN A 282 -35.87 17.36 -5.75
C GLN A 282 -35.41 18.54 -4.89
N ASN A 283 -36.05 18.76 -3.74
CA ASN A 283 -35.65 19.81 -2.79
C ASN A 283 -34.26 19.55 -2.19
N LEU A 284 -33.93 18.29 -1.89
CA LEU A 284 -32.58 17.91 -1.46
C LEU A 284 -31.54 18.18 -2.56
N SER A 285 -31.82 17.78 -3.80
CA SER A 285 -30.94 18.04 -4.94
C SER A 285 -30.74 19.54 -5.19
N ALA A 286 -31.80 20.34 -5.02
CA ALA A 286 -31.74 21.79 -5.14
C ALA A 286 -30.87 22.42 -4.03
N ALA A 287 -30.94 21.91 -2.80
CA ALA A 287 -30.10 22.36 -1.69
C ALA A 287 -28.60 22.14 -1.98
N TRP A 288 -28.24 20.96 -2.54
CA TRP A 288 -26.87 20.68 -2.99
C TRP A 288 -26.41 21.54 -4.17
N SER A 289 -27.35 22.08 -4.95
CA SER A 289 -27.10 22.91 -6.12
C SER A 289 -27.09 24.41 -5.82
N VAL A 290 -27.26 24.82 -4.55
CA VAL A 290 -27.19 26.23 -4.14
C VAL A 290 -25.84 26.83 -4.52
N SER A 291 -25.88 27.84 -5.39
CA SER A 291 -24.71 28.53 -5.90
C SER A 291 -24.45 29.82 -5.14
N ARG A 292 -23.19 30.05 -4.74
CA ARG A 292 -22.69 31.32 -4.20
C ARG A 292 -21.48 31.73 -5.03
N ASN A 293 -21.49 32.97 -5.52
CA ASN A 293 -20.42 33.50 -6.38
C ASN A 293 -20.11 32.60 -7.60
N GLY A 294 -21.14 31.97 -8.18
CA GLY A 294 -21.00 31.11 -9.36
C GLY A 294 -20.56 29.67 -9.06
N VAL A 295 -20.38 29.28 -7.78
CA VAL A 295 -19.95 27.93 -7.40
C VAL A 295 -20.99 27.23 -6.53
N THR A 296 -21.37 26.00 -6.89
CA THR A 296 -22.36 25.19 -6.16
C THR A 296 -21.85 24.75 -4.79
N LEU A 297 -22.76 24.38 -3.88
CA LEU A 297 -22.40 23.81 -2.56
C LEU A 297 -21.54 22.56 -2.70
N SER A 298 -21.90 21.64 -3.61
CA SER A 298 -21.12 20.43 -3.88
C SER A 298 -19.67 20.73 -4.27
N GLN A 299 -19.47 21.70 -5.19
CA GLN A 299 -18.13 22.10 -5.61
C GLN A 299 -17.36 22.79 -4.48
N ARG A 300 -18.00 23.69 -3.73
CA ARG A 300 -17.40 24.36 -2.56
C ARG A 300 -16.92 23.38 -1.50
N ALA A 301 -17.74 22.38 -1.17
CA ALA A 301 -17.39 21.35 -0.21
C ALA A 301 -16.18 20.53 -0.70
N SER A 302 -16.22 20.06 -1.95
CA SER A 302 -15.10 19.32 -2.56
C SER A 302 -13.81 20.15 -2.62
N ASP A 303 -13.91 21.44 -2.96
CA ASP A 303 -12.76 22.35 -3.02
C ASP A 303 -12.16 22.61 -1.63
N TYR A 304 -13.02 22.77 -0.62
CA TYR A 304 -12.57 22.92 0.76
C TYR A 304 -11.87 21.65 1.26
N ASP A 305 -12.42 20.47 0.98
CA ASP A 305 -11.78 19.20 1.31
C ASP A 305 -10.42 19.06 0.60
N LYS A 306 -10.36 19.46 -0.68
CA LYS A 306 -9.09 19.47 -1.43
C LYS A 306 -8.08 20.44 -0.81
N PHE A 307 -8.50 21.63 -0.38
CA PHE A 307 -7.65 22.57 0.33
C PHE A 307 -7.11 21.97 1.63
N VAL A 308 -7.98 21.33 2.43
CA VAL A 308 -7.59 20.63 3.67
C VAL A 308 -6.60 19.49 3.39
N GLN A 309 -6.75 18.74 2.30
CA GLN A 309 -5.77 17.73 1.89
C GLN A 309 -4.40 18.32 1.49
N LEU A 310 -4.41 19.50 0.87
CA LEU A 310 -3.19 20.18 0.43
C LEU A 310 -2.45 20.85 1.61
N CYS A 311 -3.17 21.54 2.49
CA CYS A 311 -2.60 22.40 3.55
C CYS A 311 -2.87 21.99 5.00
N GLY A 312 -3.69 20.97 5.22
CA GLY A 312 -4.26 20.65 6.53
C GLY A 312 -5.46 21.52 6.88
N ALA A 313 -6.19 21.15 7.93
CA ALA A 313 -7.25 21.99 8.47
C ALA A 313 -6.64 23.28 9.03
N GLN A 314 -6.99 24.42 8.46
CA GLN A 314 -6.49 25.73 8.87
C GLN A 314 -7.65 26.69 9.11
N GLY A 315 -7.47 27.55 10.10
CA GLY A 315 -8.24 28.78 10.20
C GLY A 315 -7.58 29.87 9.34
N GLY A 316 -8.36 30.57 8.53
CA GLY A 316 -7.99 31.86 7.94
C GLY A 316 -7.66 31.84 6.44
N SER A 317 -7.13 32.99 5.99
CA SER A 317 -6.48 33.21 4.69
C SER A 317 -5.02 32.74 4.74
N ALA A 318 -4.78 31.45 4.96
CA ALA A 318 -3.42 30.95 5.07
C ALA A 318 -2.81 30.71 3.68
N THR A 319 -1.87 31.56 3.28
CA THR A 319 -1.00 31.34 2.10
C THR A 319 0.09 30.29 2.39
N THR A 320 0.24 29.89 3.65
CA THR A 320 1.18 28.89 4.14
C THR A 320 0.44 27.69 4.73
N CYS A 321 0.80 26.49 4.29
CA CYS A 321 0.22 25.26 4.82
C CYS A 321 0.87 24.88 6.16
N VAL A 322 0.06 24.53 7.17
CA VAL A 322 0.56 23.99 8.45
C VAL A 322 0.80 22.49 8.39
N SER A 323 0.11 21.79 7.48
CA SER A 323 0.18 20.35 7.29
C SER A 323 -0.23 20.00 5.85
N GLY A 324 -0.67 18.76 5.64
CA GLY A 324 -1.14 18.29 4.34
C GLY A 324 0.00 17.96 3.37
N THR A 325 -0.39 17.77 2.11
CA THR A 325 0.51 17.26 1.08
C THR A 325 1.64 18.23 0.76
N ILE A 326 1.40 19.55 0.76
CA ILE A 326 2.44 20.56 0.47
C ILE A 326 3.54 20.52 1.52
N THR A 327 3.19 20.62 2.81
CA THR A 327 4.18 20.58 3.90
C THR A 327 4.95 19.26 3.93
N ARG A 328 4.30 18.14 3.59
CA ARG A 328 4.97 16.84 3.43
C ARG A 328 5.97 16.87 2.27
N THR A 329 5.56 17.35 1.09
CA THR A 329 6.44 17.42 -0.08
C THR A 329 7.61 18.37 0.18
N GLU A 330 7.44 19.48 0.90
CA GLU A 330 8.53 20.37 1.33
C GLU A 330 9.59 19.65 2.19
N LYS A 331 9.17 18.82 3.15
CA LYS A 331 10.09 17.97 3.93
C LYS A 331 10.79 16.92 3.07
N ASN A 332 10.10 16.39 2.07
CA ASN A 332 10.70 15.47 1.12
C ASN A 332 11.72 16.17 0.22
N VAL A 333 11.50 17.44 -0.17
CA VAL A 333 12.45 18.25 -0.96
C VAL A 333 13.79 18.34 -0.23
N SER A 334 13.79 18.68 1.06
CA SER A 334 15.05 18.79 1.81
C SER A 334 15.78 17.44 1.91
N THR A 335 15.03 16.34 2.05
CA THR A 335 15.60 14.98 2.06
C THR A 335 16.23 14.61 0.72
N VAL A 336 15.52 14.86 -0.39
CA VAL A 336 16.02 14.59 -1.76
C VAL A 336 17.25 15.45 -2.06
N GLN A 337 17.24 16.73 -1.67
CA GLN A 337 18.38 17.64 -1.83
C GLN A 337 19.60 17.17 -1.03
N LEU A 338 19.39 16.66 0.19
CA LEU A 338 20.46 16.13 1.02
C LEU A 338 21.18 14.95 0.34
N VAL A 339 20.42 13.99 -0.20
CA VAL A 339 21.00 12.84 -0.93
C VAL A 339 21.68 13.31 -2.21
N ALA A 340 21.02 14.15 -3.02
CA ALA A 340 21.58 14.65 -4.26
C ALA A 340 22.90 15.42 -4.03
N GLY A 341 22.94 16.29 -3.01
CA GLY A 341 24.14 17.02 -2.62
C GLY A 341 25.26 16.10 -2.12
N ALA A 342 24.93 15.07 -1.34
CA ALA A 342 25.90 14.08 -0.91
C ALA A 342 26.49 13.32 -2.10
N MET A 343 25.68 12.93 -3.08
CA MET A 343 26.16 12.24 -4.29
C MET A 343 27.04 13.12 -5.19
N GLN A 344 26.88 14.45 -5.14
CA GLN A 344 27.71 15.39 -5.91
C GLN A 344 29.04 15.70 -5.23
N THR A 345 29.07 15.71 -3.90
CA THR A 345 30.20 16.23 -3.11
C THR A 345 31.02 15.13 -2.43
N SER A 346 30.48 13.94 -2.27
CA SER A 346 31.17 12.83 -1.61
C SER A 346 31.73 11.81 -2.61
N SER A 347 32.84 11.18 -2.23
CA SER A 347 33.27 9.87 -2.74
C SER A 347 32.41 8.72 -2.19
N GLY A 348 31.31 9.04 -1.51
CA GLY A 348 30.41 8.08 -0.87
C GLY A 348 29.78 7.19 -1.93
N THR A 349 30.14 5.92 -1.89
CA THR A 349 29.48 4.88 -2.67
C THR A 349 28.37 4.30 -1.82
N ARG A 350 27.25 3.99 -2.47
CA ARG A 350 26.20 3.21 -1.83
C ARG A 350 26.78 1.85 -1.44
N ILE A 351 26.51 1.41 -0.21
CA ILE A 351 26.89 0.08 0.22
C ILE A 351 26.29 -0.96 -0.74
N GLN A 352 27.11 -1.96 -1.05
CA GLN A 352 26.69 -3.06 -1.91
C GLN A 352 25.85 -4.04 -1.09
N GLY A 353 24.72 -4.43 -1.65
CA GLY A 353 23.77 -5.37 -1.08
C GLY A 353 23.91 -6.77 -1.68
N LEU A 354 22.78 -7.48 -1.72
CA LEU A 354 22.67 -8.83 -2.25
C LEU A 354 22.07 -8.85 -3.64
N ASP A 355 22.59 -9.74 -4.48
CA ASP A 355 21.83 -10.27 -5.59
C ASP A 355 21.18 -11.58 -5.14
N ILE A 356 19.86 -11.65 -5.21
CA ILE A 356 19.06 -12.82 -4.82
C ILE A 356 18.27 -13.25 -6.04
N GLY A 357 18.25 -14.54 -6.35
CA GLY A 357 17.41 -15.02 -7.44
C GLY A 357 17.01 -16.46 -7.32
N ILE A 358 15.88 -16.77 -7.95
CA ILE A 358 15.37 -18.12 -8.15
C ILE A 358 14.80 -18.24 -9.56
N ALA A 359 15.08 -19.36 -10.21
CA ALA A 359 14.59 -19.75 -11.51
C ALA A 359 14.00 -21.16 -11.42
N THR A 360 12.85 -21.35 -12.07
CA THR A 360 12.07 -22.58 -12.01
C THR A 360 11.56 -22.97 -13.39
N LYS A 361 11.44 -24.28 -13.63
CA LYS A 361 10.78 -24.88 -14.78
C LYS A 361 9.61 -25.73 -14.32
N PHE A 362 8.44 -25.49 -14.92
CA PHE A 362 7.22 -26.26 -14.68
C PHE A 362 7.03 -27.21 -15.85
N THR A 363 6.86 -28.49 -15.56
CA THR A 363 6.52 -29.49 -16.58
C THR A 363 5.04 -29.80 -16.48
N LEU A 364 4.27 -29.40 -17.50
CA LEU A 364 2.81 -29.41 -17.51
C LEU A 364 2.27 -30.23 -18.69
N PRO A 365 1.14 -30.93 -18.53
CA PRO A 365 0.40 -31.48 -19.66
C PRO A 365 -0.23 -30.33 -20.47
N SER A 366 -0.15 -30.41 -21.80
CA SER A 366 -0.68 -29.43 -22.73
C SER A 366 -1.45 -30.12 -23.85
N THR A 367 -2.72 -29.80 -24.01
CA THR A 367 -3.58 -30.33 -25.08
C THR A 367 -3.81 -29.24 -26.11
N ALA A 368 -3.40 -29.48 -27.35
CA ALA A 368 -3.74 -28.58 -28.47
C ALA A 368 -5.21 -28.76 -28.82
N TYR A 369 -5.93 -27.66 -29.09
CA TYR A 369 -7.30 -27.71 -29.57
C TYR A 369 -7.35 -27.31 -31.04
N ASN A 370 -8.03 -28.12 -31.84
CA ASN A 370 -8.27 -27.81 -33.24
C ASN A 370 -9.28 -26.65 -33.37
N SER A 371 -9.36 -26.04 -34.55
CA SER A 371 -10.30 -24.94 -34.85
C SER A 371 -11.78 -25.28 -34.64
N ASN A 372 -12.13 -26.57 -34.64
CA ASN A 372 -13.46 -27.09 -34.33
C ASN A 372 -13.68 -27.38 -32.83
N GLY A 373 -12.75 -26.99 -31.95
CA GLY A 373 -12.83 -27.20 -30.50
C GLY A 373 -12.53 -28.63 -30.04
N SER A 374 -12.19 -29.55 -30.95
CA SER A 374 -11.78 -30.90 -30.57
C SER A 374 -10.39 -30.92 -29.96
N ALA A 375 -10.23 -31.64 -28.84
CA ALA A 375 -8.95 -31.88 -28.20
C ALA A 375 -8.08 -32.79 -29.08
N GLY A 376 -6.87 -32.32 -29.41
CA GLY A 376 -5.82 -33.11 -30.04
C GLY A 376 -5.03 -33.94 -29.02
N ALA A 377 -3.84 -34.41 -29.41
CA ALA A 377 -2.96 -35.15 -28.51
C ALA A 377 -2.50 -34.27 -27.34
N THR A 378 -2.53 -34.82 -26.13
CA THR A 378 -1.88 -34.21 -24.96
C THR A 378 -0.38 -34.47 -25.05
N THR A 379 0.40 -33.40 -25.04
CA THR A 379 1.86 -33.42 -24.97
C THR A 379 2.32 -32.81 -23.65
N THR A 380 3.64 -32.73 -23.46
CA THR A 380 4.25 -32.03 -22.33
C THR A 380 4.77 -30.68 -22.79
N ARG A 381 4.48 -29.63 -22.01
CA ARG A 381 5.04 -28.28 -22.18
C ARG A 381 5.89 -27.95 -20.96
N THR A 382 7.00 -27.27 -21.19
CA THR A 382 7.83 -26.71 -20.11
C THR A 382 7.70 -25.20 -20.10
N ASP A 383 7.25 -24.65 -18.97
CA ASP A 383 7.17 -23.21 -18.74
C ASP A 383 8.29 -22.77 -17.80
N PHE A 384 8.77 -21.53 -17.94
CA PHE A 384 9.84 -20.96 -17.13
C PHE A 384 9.33 -19.79 -16.30
N PHE A 385 9.80 -19.69 -15.07
CA PHE A 385 9.60 -18.51 -14.24
C PHE A 385 10.87 -18.23 -13.45
N SER A 386 11.30 -16.97 -13.44
CA SER A 386 12.34 -16.50 -12.52
C SER A 386 11.98 -15.18 -11.89
N ILE A 387 12.44 -14.99 -10.66
CA ILE A 387 12.45 -13.71 -9.96
C ILE A 387 13.87 -13.45 -9.46
N ALA A 388 14.36 -12.23 -9.68
CA ALA A 388 15.68 -11.80 -9.23
C ALA A 388 15.62 -10.38 -8.67
N LEU A 389 16.29 -10.16 -7.55
CA LEU A 389 16.60 -8.87 -6.96
C LEU A 389 18.08 -8.58 -7.19
N GLU A 390 18.41 -7.38 -7.68
CA GLU A 390 19.78 -6.89 -7.82
C GLU A 390 20.04 -5.79 -6.78
N ASN A 391 21.18 -5.87 -6.10
CA ASN A 391 21.64 -4.92 -5.07
C ASN A 391 20.62 -4.65 -3.94
N PHE A 392 20.01 -5.71 -3.41
CA PHE A 392 19.09 -5.67 -2.29
C PHE A 392 19.80 -5.30 -0.98
N THR A 393 19.33 -4.24 -0.32
CA THR A 393 19.84 -3.77 0.97
C THR A 393 18.72 -3.70 2.00
N LEU A 394 19.07 -4.00 3.25
CA LEU A 394 18.17 -3.99 4.40
C LEU A 394 18.83 -3.21 5.54
N ASN A 395 18.57 -1.90 5.59
CA ASN A 395 19.26 -0.99 6.50
C ASN A 395 18.23 -0.21 7.32
N GLY A 396 18.44 -0.04 8.63
CA GLY A 396 17.54 0.70 9.51
C GLY A 396 16.18 0.02 9.78
N SER A 397 15.99 -1.20 9.31
CA SER A 397 14.88 -2.06 9.72
C SER A 397 15.06 -2.52 11.17
N TYR A 398 13.95 -2.71 11.88
CA TYR A 398 13.93 -3.27 13.23
C TYR A 398 12.69 -4.12 13.49
N LEU A 399 12.82 -5.05 14.45
CA LEU A 399 11.74 -5.75 15.12
C LEU A 399 11.96 -5.59 16.63
N ASN A 400 11.01 -4.96 17.31
CA ASN A 400 10.97 -4.87 18.76
C ASN A 400 9.94 -5.86 19.28
N LEU A 401 10.30 -6.56 20.35
CA LEU A 401 9.44 -7.52 21.07
C LEU A 401 9.41 -7.17 22.54
N TRP A 402 8.23 -7.08 23.14
CA TRP A 402 8.09 -6.86 24.58
C TRP A 402 6.89 -7.63 25.12
N GLY A 403 6.88 -7.86 26.44
CA GLY A 403 5.75 -8.46 27.12
C GLY A 403 4.82 -7.40 27.68
N ASP A 404 3.52 -7.60 27.58
CA ASP A 404 2.53 -6.90 28.40
C ASP A 404 1.51 -7.88 29.00
N ALA A 405 0.50 -7.36 29.72
CA ALA A 405 -0.54 -8.16 30.34
C ALA A 405 -1.38 -8.98 29.34
N ALA A 406 -1.39 -8.60 28.06
CA ALA A 406 -2.09 -9.26 26.98
C ALA A 406 -1.18 -10.18 26.14
N GLY A 407 0.09 -10.35 26.49
CA GLY A 407 1.02 -11.31 25.90
C GLY A 407 2.23 -10.68 25.21
N LEU A 408 2.81 -11.41 24.25
CA LEU A 408 3.97 -10.95 23.49
C LEU A 408 3.51 -9.93 22.44
N LYS A 409 4.04 -8.71 22.54
CA LYS A 409 3.81 -7.62 21.62
C LYS A 409 4.98 -7.41 20.69
N ALA A 410 4.69 -6.82 19.53
CA ALA A 410 5.67 -6.51 18.51
C ALA A 410 5.43 -5.14 17.89
N SER A 411 6.53 -4.47 17.54
CA SER A 411 6.57 -3.37 16.60
C SER A 411 7.68 -3.61 15.59
N MET A 412 7.43 -3.30 14.32
CA MET A 412 8.41 -3.52 13.27
C MET A 412 8.40 -2.41 12.24
N SER A 413 9.60 -2.14 11.72
CA SER A 413 9.83 -1.32 10.54
C SER A 413 10.73 -2.11 9.60
N LEU A 414 10.25 -2.34 8.39
CA LEU A 414 10.98 -3.02 7.32
C LEU A 414 11.31 -1.99 6.24
N GLN A 415 12.59 -1.66 6.15
CA GLN A 415 13.16 -0.74 5.18
C GLN A 415 14.07 -1.51 4.24
N MET A 416 13.57 -1.77 3.04
CA MET A 416 14.32 -2.46 2.00
C MET A 416 14.40 -1.63 0.73
N TYR A 417 15.54 -1.75 0.06
CA TYR A 417 15.74 -1.17 -1.25
C TYR A 417 16.43 -2.19 -2.16
N ALA A 418 16.08 -2.24 -3.44
CA ALA A 418 16.83 -2.94 -4.47
C ALA A 418 16.97 -2.07 -5.72
N ASP A 419 18.12 -2.16 -6.40
CA ASP A 419 18.33 -1.45 -7.66
C ASP A 419 17.38 -1.98 -8.73
N LYS A 420 17.19 -3.30 -8.79
CA LYS A 420 16.23 -3.94 -9.71
C LYS A 420 15.47 -5.09 -9.06
N LEU A 421 14.20 -5.22 -9.43
CA LEU A 421 13.41 -6.45 -9.34
C LEU A 421 13.08 -6.88 -10.76
N ILE A 422 13.45 -8.11 -11.11
CA ILE A 422 13.30 -8.66 -12.44
C ILE A 422 12.43 -9.91 -12.33
N ILE A 423 11.37 -9.96 -13.12
CA ILE A 423 10.50 -11.14 -13.25
C ILE A 423 10.50 -11.55 -14.71
N ALA A 424 10.78 -12.83 -14.99
CA ALA A 424 10.85 -13.35 -16.34
C ALA A 424 10.01 -14.61 -16.49
N GLY A 425 9.23 -14.69 -17.57
CA GLY A 425 8.57 -15.91 -18.04
C GLY A 425 9.36 -16.66 -19.11
N CYS A 426 10.58 -16.21 -19.41
CA CYS A 426 11.46 -16.74 -20.44
C CYS A 426 12.91 -16.81 -19.94
N GLU A 427 13.62 -17.87 -20.29
CA GLU A 427 14.97 -18.17 -19.80
C GLU A 427 16.03 -17.35 -20.56
N ASN A 428 16.02 -17.41 -21.89
CA ASN A 428 17.03 -16.80 -22.76
C ASN A 428 16.49 -15.57 -23.50
N CYS A 429 15.84 -14.67 -22.78
CA CYS A 429 15.27 -13.45 -23.34
C CYS A 429 15.97 -12.19 -22.82
N ALA A 430 15.97 -11.15 -23.64
CA ALA A 430 16.47 -9.84 -23.27
C ALA A 430 15.60 -9.22 -22.17
N ASP A 431 16.14 -8.25 -21.45
CA ASP A 431 15.40 -7.55 -20.38
C ASP A 431 14.18 -6.79 -20.93
N SER A 432 14.19 -6.42 -22.23
CA SER A 432 13.04 -5.88 -22.95
C SER A 432 11.88 -6.87 -23.11
N ASN A 433 12.02 -8.13 -22.70
CA ASN A 433 10.94 -9.12 -22.68
C ASN A 433 10.56 -9.55 -21.26
N LYS A 434 11.09 -8.85 -20.24
CA LYS A 434 10.86 -9.13 -18.83
C LYS A 434 10.05 -8.02 -18.18
N VAL A 435 9.62 -8.25 -16.96
CA VAL A 435 9.24 -7.17 -16.05
C VAL A 435 10.50 -6.74 -15.33
N VAL A 436 10.87 -5.47 -15.46
CA VAL A 436 12.03 -4.88 -14.79
C VAL A 436 11.57 -3.64 -14.04
N ALA A 437 11.48 -3.76 -12.72
CA ALA A 437 11.28 -2.62 -11.82
C ALA A 437 12.64 -2.13 -11.33
N LYS A 438 12.91 -0.83 -11.43
CA LYS A 438 14.13 -0.18 -10.94
C LYS A 438 13.83 0.73 -9.75
N ASN A 439 14.81 0.92 -8.88
CA ASN A 439 14.70 1.69 -7.64
C ASN A 439 13.50 1.24 -6.81
N VAL A 440 13.49 -0.05 -6.45
CA VAL A 440 12.40 -0.68 -5.70
C VAL A 440 12.64 -0.41 -4.22
N TYR A 441 11.74 0.33 -3.59
CA TYR A 441 11.83 0.74 -2.19
C TYR A 441 10.56 0.37 -1.45
N PHE A 442 10.72 -0.28 -0.31
CA PHE A 442 9.65 -0.53 0.64
C PHE A 442 10.03 -0.01 2.02
N ASP A 443 9.08 0.66 2.65
CA ASP A 443 9.08 1.14 4.03
C ASP A 443 7.79 0.63 4.66
N LEU A 444 7.85 -0.49 5.36
CA LEU A 444 6.67 -1.17 5.88
C LEU A 444 6.71 -1.15 7.40
N ASN A 445 5.76 -0.44 7.99
CA ASN A 445 5.63 -0.27 9.43
C ASN A 445 4.38 -1.01 9.92
N LEU A 446 4.51 -1.75 11.02
CA LEU A 446 3.43 -2.48 11.68
C LEU A 446 3.63 -2.48 13.19
N GLY A 447 2.53 -2.33 13.94
CA GLY A 447 2.54 -2.48 15.39
C GLY A 447 3.02 -1.22 16.11
N ASP A 448 2.28 -0.11 16.06
CA ASP A 448 2.64 1.07 16.85
C ASP A 448 2.46 0.80 18.34
N ALA A 449 3.51 0.97 19.14
CA ALA A 449 3.53 0.61 20.54
C ALA A 449 2.48 1.34 21.40
N ASN A 450 2.07 2.55 21.00
CA ASN A 450 1.14 3.38 21.77
C ASN A 450 -0.30 3.27 21.27
N TYR A 451 -0.48 3.11 19.95
CA TYR A 451 -1.80 3.20 19.32
C TYR A 451 -2.35 1.86 18.83
N GLN A 452 -1.47 0.93 18.42
CA GLN A 452 -1.88 -0.32 17.80
C GLN A 452 -0.74 -1.37 17.86
N PRO A 453 -0.35 -1.87 19.04
CA PRO A 453 0.76 -2.80 19.14
C PRO A 453 0.36 -4.14 18.51
N ALA A 454 1.23 -4.69 17.66
CA ALA A 454 0.99 -6.01 17.09
C ALA A 454 1.18 -7.07 18.19
N THR A 455 0.49 -8.20 18.06
CA THR A 455 0.54 -9.31 19.01
C THR A 455 1.01 -10.55 18.28
N LEU A 456 1.98 -11.24 18.88
CA LEU A 456 2.44 -12.56 18.46
C LEU A 456 1.90 -13.57 19.47
N SER A 457 1.15 -14.56 18.99
CA SER A 457 0.55 -15.57 19.85
C SER A 457 0.53 -16.94 19.17
N VAL A 458 0.23 -17.97 19.95
CA VAL A 458 0.04 -19.34 19.47
C VAL A 458 -1.42 -19.71 19.75
N ALA A 459 -2.15 -20.07 18.71
CA ALA A 459 -3.52 -20.54 18.83
C ALA A 459 -3.57 -21.91 19.54
N SER A 460 -4.74 -22.30 20.05
CA SER A 460 -4.92 -23.56 20.78
C SER A 460 -4.56 -24.83 19.98
N ASN A 461 -4.54 -24.74 18.65
CA ASN A 461 -4.14 -25.82 17.76
C ASN A 461 -2.65 -25.80 17.36
N GLY A 462 -1.86 -24.87 17.91
CA GLY A 462 -0.43 -24.72 17.63
C GLY A 462 -0.09 -23.73 16.49
N ASP A 463 -1.09 -23.14 15.85
CA ASP A 463 -0.83 -22.18 14.76
C ASP A 463 -0.27 -20.87 15.32
N LEU A 464 0.80 -20.38 14.73
CA LEU A 464 1.31 -19.03 15.00
C LEU A 464 0.35 -17.97 14.44
N VAL A 465 0.07 -16.95 15.23
CA VAL A 465 -0.82 -15.83 14.90
C VAL A 465 -0.10 -14.50 15.10
N LEU A 466 -0.10 -13.68 14.06
CA LEU A 466 0.29 -12.27 14.10
C LEU A 466 -0.95 -11.42 13.89
N SER A 467 -1.28 -10.56 14.86
CA SER A 467 -2.47 -9.70 14.76
C SER A 467 -2.19 -8.26 15.19
N ALA A 468 -2.82 -7.30 14.52
CA ALA A 468 -2.90 -5.90 14.96
C ALA A 468 -4.37 -5.55 15.22
N PRO A 469 -4.71 -5.00 16.41
CA PRO A 469 -6.09 -4.70 16.77
C PRO A 469 -6.69 -3.63 15.85
N GLY A 470 -8.01 -3.68 15.68
CA GLY A 470 -8.75 -2.68 14.92
C GLY A 470 -8.61 -1.28 15.53
N VAL A 471 -8.46 -0.27 14.68
CA VAL A 471 -8.54 1.14 15.11
C VAL A 471 -9.96 1.43 15.61
N THR A 472 -10.06 2.03 16.79
CA THR A 472 -11.34 2.37 17.43
C THR A 472 -11.71 3.81 17.16
N TRP A 473 -12.99 4.16 17.27
CA TRP A 473 -13.42 5.56 17.17
C TRP A 473 -12.75 6.46 18.23
N ALA A 474 -12.40 5.93 19.41
CA ALA A 474 -11.76 6.70 20.46
C ALA A 474 -10.31 7.11 20.14
N ASN A 475 -9.59 6.33 19.32
CA ASN A 475 -8.18 6.57 19.02
C ASN A 475 -7.87 6.85 17.53
N HIS A 476 -8.88 6.82 16.64
CA HIS A 476 -8.67 6.95 15.20
C HIS A 476 -7.92 8.23 14.79
N GLU A 477 -8.27 9.38 15.36
CA GLU A 477 -7.62 10.65 15.03
C GLU A 477 -6.13 10.61 15.41
N ALA A 478 -5.83 10.21 16.64
CA ALA A 478 -4.46 10.07 17.12
C ALA A 478 -3.67 9.02 16.33
N PHE A 479 -4.32 7.91 15.95
CA PHE A 479 -3.73 6.88 15.09
C PHE A 479 -3.34 7.46 13.73
N TYR A 480 -4.27 8.14 13.04
CA TYR A 480 -4.02 8.70 11.72
C TYR A 480 -3.06 9.90 11.74
N GLN A 481 -2.88 10.57 12.88
CA GLN A 481 -1.89 11.64 13.03
C GLN A 481 -0.49 11.11 13.35
N ASN A 482 -0.37 10.12 14.24
CA ASN A 482 0.91 9.79 14.88
C ASN A 482 1.54 8.48 14.39
N VAL A 483 0.75 7.50 13.94
CA VAL A 483 1.32 6.19 13.56
C VAL A 483 2.16 6.30 12.30
N GLN A 484 3.33 5.66 12.32
CA GLN A 484 4.24 5.58 11.19
C GLN A 484 3.52 5.03 9.95
N LYS A 485 3.81 5.63 8.81
CA LYS A 485 3.16 5.29 7.53
C LYS A 485 4.05 4.32 6.76
N SER A 486 3.42 3.39 6.06
CA SER A 486 4.09 2.52 5.12
C SER A 486 4.08 3.11 3.72
N ASN A 487 5.16 2.92 2.97
CA ASN A 487 5.35 3.40 1.62
C ASN A 487 5.97 2.32 0.74
N ILE A 488 5.52 2.28 -0.50
CA ILE A 488 6.04 1.43 -1.55
C ILE A 488 6.34 2.32 -2.73
N SER A 489 7.53 2.25 -3.29
CA SER A 489 7.83 2.99 -4.52
C SER A 489 8.74 2.23 -5.45
N ILE A 490 8.50 2.42 -6.74
CA ILE A 490 9.27 1.92 -7.86
C ILE A 490 9.60 3.16 -8.69
N GLY A 491 10.88 3.46 -8.87
CA GLY A 491 11.31 4.64 -9.64
C GLY A 491 11.03 4.50 -11.13
N ASN A 492 11.11 3.28 -11.67
CA ASN A 492 10.78 2.99 -13.06
C ASN A 492 10.30 1.54 -13.20
N LEU A 493 9.20 1.31 -13.89
CA LEU A 493 8.71 -0.03 -14.19
C LEU A 493 8.66 -0.22 -15.70
N ASN A 494 9.37 -1.23 -16.20
CA ASN A 494 9.30 -1.67 -17.58
C ASN A 494 8.62 -3.04 -17.65
N ILE A 495 7.65 -3.18 -18.54
CA ILE A 495 6.97 -4.45 -18.81
C ILE A 495 7.12 -4.76 -20.29
N SER A 496 7.92 -5.77 -20.61
CA SER A 496 8.15 -6.23 -21.99
C SER A 496 8.52 -5.08 -22.95
N GLY A 497 9.43 -4.21 -22.53
CA GLY A 497 9.93 -3.10 -23.33
C GLY A 497 9.10 -1.82 -23.22
N THR A 498 7.92 -1.90 -22.61
CA THR A 498 7.05 -0.72 -22.37
C THR A 498 7.37 -0.11 -21.01
N ASP A 499 7.82 1.13 -21.00
CA ASP A 499 8.02 1.92 -19.78
C ASP A 499 6.67 2.47 -19.28
N VAL A 500 6.25 2.08 -18.07
CA VAL A 500 5.03 2.58 -17.42
C VAL A 500 5.32 3.66 -16.37
N GLY A 501 6.56 4.14 -16.29
CA GLY A 501 7.01 5.20 -15.41
C GLY A 501 7.17 4.76 -13.95
N SER A 502 7.24 5.75 -13.07
CA SER A 502 7.36 5.53 -11.62
C SER A 502 6.01 5.15 -11.01
N GLN A 503 6.01 4.20 -10.09
CA GLN A 503 4.81 3.76 -9.36
C GLN A 503 5.04 3.99 -7.86
N ALA A 504 4.03 4.45 -7.12
CA ALA A 504 4.14 4.57 -5.68
C ALA A 504 2.80 4.41 -4.99
N ILE A 505 2.85 3.78 -3.81
CA ILE A 505 1.78 3.78 -2.83
C ILE A 505 2.34 4.47 -1.59
N ARG A 506 1.73 5.57 -1.17
CA ARG A 506 2.24 6.41 -0.07
C ARG A 506 1.21 6.50 1.03
N GLY A 507 1.67 6.43 2.27
CA GLY A 507 0.80 6.68 3.42
C GLY A 507 -0.09 5.51 3.83
N LEU A 508 0.28 4.29 3.49
CA LEU A 508 -0.43 3.08 3.90
C LEU A 508 -0.38 2.94 5.42
N ARG A 509 -1.50 2.51 6.01
CA ARG A 509 -1.58 2.03 7.39
C ARG A 509 -2.47 0.81 7.44
N ILE A 510 -2.16 -0.09 8.35
CA ILE A 510 -2.91 -1.32 8.53
C ILE A 510 -3.88 -1.08 9.69
N ASP A 511 -5.16 -0.89 9.39
CA ASP A 511 -6.15 -0.61 10.45
C ASP A 511 -6.51 -1.86 11.26
N TYR A 512 -6.40 -3.03 10.65
CA TYR A 512 -6.58 -4.34 11.29
C TYR A 512 -5.75 -5.39 10.55
N LEU A 513 -5.14 -6.30 11.30
CA LEU A 513 -4.43 -7.45 10.75
C LEU A 513 -4.72 -8.69 11.57
N ASN A 514 -4.95 -9.82 10.90
CA ASN A 514 -4.94 -11.13 11.51
C ASN A 514 -4.39 -12.14 10.50
N VAL A 515 -3.15 -12.54 10.72
CA VAL A 515 -2.43 -13.54 9.92
C VAL A 515 -2.22 -14.76 10.77
N ARG A 516 -2.65 -15.92 10.26
CA ARG A 516 -2.54 -17.20 10.93
C ARG A 516 -1.88 -18.20 10.00
N THR A 517 -0.89 -18.91 10.53
CA THR A 517 -0.34 -20.08 9.83
C THR A 517 -1.40 -21.17 9.75
N VAL A 518 -1.46 -21.90 8.65
CA VAL A 518 -2.35 -23.06 8.47
C VAL A 518 -1.51 -24.24 8.00
N ASN A 519 -1.59 -25.36 8.71
CA ASN A 519 -0.86 -26.60 8.39
C ASN A 519 0.66 -26.42 8.27
N LEU A 520 1.33 -25.97 9.34
CA LEU A 520 2.78 -26.19 9.42
C LEU A 520 3.03 -27.72 9.42
N PRO A 521 3.83 -28.27 8.48
CA PRO A 521 4.17 -29.69 8.51
C PRO A 521 4.86 -30.00 9.84
N ARG A 522 4.31 -30.97 10.57
CA ARG A 522 4.84 -31.45 11.85
C ARG A 522 6.00 -32.41 11.63
#